data_AF-A0A0N4THA8-F1
#
_entry.id   AF-A0A0N4THA8-F1
#
_cell.length_a   1.000
_cell.length_b   1.000
_cell.length_c   1.000
_cell.angle_alpha   90.00
_cell.angle_beta   90.00
_cell.angle_gamma   90.00
#
_symmetry.space_group_name_H-M   'P 1'
#
loop_
_entity.id
_entity.type
_entity.pdbx_description
1 polymer ?
#
loop_
_entity_poly.entity_id
_entity_poly.type
_entity_poly.pdbx_seq_one_letter_code
_entity_poly.pdbx_strand_id
1 'polypeptide(L)'
;LFITPTSVLQQVNSVGLSLIIWSVTALISLLGAFCYVELGTSIRRSGADFAYLCYVKYPIAFAFICVGCFVIFPATLAIQTETFSEYLIKCFRIQIFDDIKKFYLKKLIDFSLLCKLYYFIYLNFSEQKIRLLMMLNFFSLKIFVSRFQIVASFAKIITTAIVICTGFYFIIFKGEIQNLQNIMDGTQVRPGHIIAALFAGLFSYDGWDVLNFGTEEIEKPK
;
A
#
# COMPACT_ATOMS: atom_id res chain seq x y z
N LEU A 1 -3.86 0.53 6.32
CA LEU A 1 -4.18 0.44 7.77
C LEU A 1 -3.59 1.58 8.61
N PHE A 2 -2.32 1.98 8.44
CA PHE A 2 -1.73 2.99 9.34
C PHE A 2 -2.03 4.46 8.98
N ILE A 3 -2.28 4.76 7.70
CA ILE A 3 -2.58 6.14 7.21
C ILE A 3 -4.08 6.35 7.02
N THR A 4 -4.71 5.35 6.43
CA THR A 4 -6.05 5.42 5.82
C THR A 4 -7.21 5.60 6.79
N PRO A 5 -7.19 5.15 8.07
CA PRO A 5 -8.28 5.44 9.00
C PRO A 5 -8.53 6.94 9.17
N THR A 6 -7.47 7.74 9.25
CA THR A 6 -7.57 9.20 9.35
C THR A 6 -8.22 9.79 8.10
N SER A 7 -7.78 9.35 6.92
CA SER A 7 -8.34 9.84 5.65
C SER A 7 -9.82 9.47 5.49
N VAL A 8 -10.22 8.25 5.83
CA VAL A 8 -11.64 7.83 5.79
C VAL A 8 -12.45 8.67 6.76
N LEU A 9 -12.03 8.76 8.03
CA LEU A 9 -12.78 9.48 9.07
C LEU A 9 -12.92 10.97 8.76
N GLN A 10 -11.90 11.62 8.19
CA GLN A 10 -11.97 13.02 7.79
C GLN A 10 -12.98 13.30 6.68
N GLN A 11 -13.22 12.33 5.78
CA GLN A 11 -14.18 12.49 4.70
C GLN A 11 -15.62 12.31 5.18
N VAL A 12 -15.87 11.31 6.04
CA VAL A 12 -17.24 11.00 6.49
C VAL A 12 -17.64 11.65 7.81
N ASN A 13 -16.67 12.14 8.58
CA ASN A 13 -16.85 12.82 9.86
C ASN A 13 -17.74 12.08 10.89
N SER A 14 -17.82 10.76 10.78
CA SER A 14 -18.59 9.88 11.65
C SER A 14 -17.87 8.54 11.81
N VAL A 15 -17.81 8.06 13.06
CA VAL A 15 -17.19 6.77 13.39
C VAL A 15 -17.97 5.62 12.76
N GLY A 16 -19.31 5.64 12.88
CA GLY A 16 -20.19 4.60 12.35
C GLY A 16 -20.11 4.47 10.82
N LEU A 17 -20.20 5.60 10.10
CA LEU A 17 -20.06 5.57 8.64
C LEU A 17 -18.65 5.13 8.21
N SER A 18 -17.60 5.48 8.96
CA SER A 18 -16.24 5.03 8.66
C SER A 18 -16.11 3.51 8.73
N LEU A 19 -16.71 2.86 9.74
CA LEU A 19 -16.70 1.41 9.90
C LEU A 19 -17.50 0.69 8.81
N ILE A 20 -18.63 1.29 8.39
CA ILE A 20 -19.40 0.79 7.24
C ILE A 20 -18.54 0.84 5.98
N ILE A 21 -17.84 1.95 5.73
CA ILE A 21 -16.95 2.08 4.56
C ILE A 21 -15.85 1.01 4.57
N TRP A 22 -15.20 0.77 5.71
CA TRP A 22 -14.21 -0.31 5.84
C TRP A 22 -14.79 -1.68 5.51
N SER A 23 -16.02 -1.96 5.95
CA SER A 23 -16.69 -3.23 5.67
C SER A 23 -17.05 -3.38 4.19
N VAL A 24 -17.53 -2.29 3.57
CA VAL A 24 -17.89 -2.26 2.15
C VAL A 24 -16.64 -2.41 1.26
N THR A 25 -15.54 -1.71 1.56
CA THR A 25 -14.30 -1.83 0.78
C THR A 25 -13.69 -3.22 0.93
N ALA A 26 -13.76 -3.85 2.11
CA ALA A 26 -13.34 -5.24 2.30
C ALA A 26 -14.15 -6.20 1.41
N LEU A 27 -15.48 -6.02 1.36
CA LEU A 27 -16.34 -6.85 0.51
C LEU A 27 -16.03 -6.66 -0.97
N ILE A 28 -15.84 -5.43 -1.43
CA ILE A 28 -15.47 -5.14 -2.83
C ILE A 28 -14.15 -5.81 -3.19
N SER A 29 -13.12 -5.70 -2.33
CA SER A 29 -11.82 -6.34 -2.54
C SER A 29 -11.92 -7.86 -2.54
N LEU A 30 -12.76 -8.46 -1.69
CA LEU A 30 -12.99 -9.91 -1.68
C LEU A 30 -13.63 -10.39 -2.99
N LEU A 31 -14.64 -9.67 -3.48
CA LEU A 31 -15.28 -9.99 -4.76
C LEU A 31 -14.30 -9.84 -5.93
N GLY A 32 -13.48 -8.78 -5.94
CA GLY A 32 -12.42 -8.60 -6.93
C GLY A 32 -11.39 -9.73 -6.92
N ALA A 33 -10.98 -10.18 -5.72
CA ALA A 33 -10.09 -11.32 -5.55
C ALA A 33 -10.68 -12.60 -6.14
N PHE A 34 -11.97 -12.89 -5.94
CA PHE A 34 -12.61 -14.06 -6.55
C PHE A 34 -12.65 -14.00 -8.07
N CYS A 35 -12.98 -12.84 -8.66
CA CYS A 35 -12.90 -12.66 -10.10
C CYS A 35 -11.48 -12.91 -10.63
N TYR A 36 -10.47 -12.47 -9.89
CA TYR A 36 -9.08 -12.72 -10.26
C TYR A 36 -8.68 -14.18 -10.09
N VAL A 37 -9.14 -14.87 -9.05
CA VAL A 37 -8.90 -16.32 -8.91
C VAL A 37 -9.50 -17.08 -10.09
N GLU A 38 -10.72 -16.76 -10.52
CA GLU A 38 -11.33 -17.35 -11.70
C GLU A 38 -10.50 -17.08 -12.97
N LEU A 39 -10.02 -15.85 -13.13
CA LEU A 39 -9.22 -15.45 -14.27
C LEU A 39 -7.83 -16.13 -14.27
N GLY A 40 -7.18 -16.23 -13.13
CA GLY A 40 -5.87 -16.87 -12.95
C GLY A 40 -5.90 -18.39 -13.07
N THR A 41 -7.02 -19.02 -12.73
CA THR A 41 -7.21 -20.47 -12.94
C THR A 41 -7.55 -20.80 -14.40
N SER A 42 -8.21 -19.88 -15.10
CA SER A 42 -8.59 -20.00 -16.52
C SER A 42 -7.46 -19.65 -17.49
N ILE A 43 -6.73 -18.56 -17.23
CA ILE A 43 -5.64 -18.06 -18.06
C ILE A 43 -4.32 -18.24 -17.32
N ARG A 44 -3.69 -19.41 -17.52
CA ARG A 44 -2.41 -19.75 -16.90
C ARG A 44 -1.24 -19.24 -17.73
N ARG A 45 -1.02 -17.92 -17.68
CA ARG A 45 0.15 -17.27 -18.27
C ARG A 45 0.72 -16.26 -17.30
N SER A 46 2.04 -16.20 -17.23
CA SER A 46 2.77 -15.21 -16.48
C SER A 46 2.45 -13.79 -16.99
N GLY A 47 2.37 -12.84 -16.06
CA GLY A 47 2.08 -11.44 -16.34
C GLY A 47 0.72 -10.92 -15.85
N ALA A 48 -0.09 -11.76 -15.18
CA ALA A 48 -1.36 -11.39 -14.53
C ALA A 48 -2.23 -10.47 -15.40
N ASP A 49 -2.49 -9.23 -14.95
CA ASP A 49 -3.31 -8.23 -15.66
C ASP A 49 -2.92 -8.04 -17.12
N PHE A 50 -1.61 -7.95 -17.39
CA PHE A 50 -1.11 -7.77 -18.74
C PHE A 50 -1.43 -9.00 -19.60
N ALA A 51 -1.23 -10.20 -19.04
CA ALA A 51 -1.55 -11.44 -19.72
C ALA A 51 -3.05 -11.53 -20.02
N TYR A 52 -3.91 -11.18 -19.06
CA TYR A 52 -5.36 -11.20 -19.23
C TYR A 52 -5.84 -10.21 -20.29
N LEU A 53 -5.32 -8.98 -20.28
CA LEU A 53 -5.69 -7.96 -21.26
C LEU A 53 -5.17 -8.27 -22.67
N CYS A 54 -4.07 -9.03 -22.79
CA CYS A 54 -3.60 -9.53 -24.08
C CYS A 54 -4.61 -10.48 -24.76
N TYR A 55 -5.43 -11.21 -24.00
CA TYR A 55 -6.53 -12.02 -24.57
C TYR A 55 -7.68 -11.16 -25.10
N VAL A 56 -7.83 -9.94 -24.58
CA VAL A 56 -8.82 -8.98 -25.09
C VAL A 56 -8.28 -8.33 -26.35
N LYS A 57 -7.27 -7.45 -26.23
CA LYS A 57 -6.56 -6.78 -27.33
C LYS A 57 -5.22 -6.21 -26.85
N TYR A 58 -4.16 -6.41 -27.65
CA TYR A 58 -2.82 -5.88 -27.37
C TYR A 58 -2.74 -4.36 -27.07
N PRO A 59 -3.41 -3.46 -27.82
CA PRO A 59 -3.37 -2.02 -27.51
C PRO A 59 -3.91 -1.66 -26.12
N ILE A 60 -4.90 -2.41 -25.61
CA ILE A 60 -5.48 -2.20 -24.29
C ILE A 60 -4.48 -2.66 -23.21
N ALA A 61 -3.87 -3.83 -23.41
CA ALA A 61 -2.81 -4.31 -22.51
C ALA A 61 -1.62 -3.36 -22.45
N PHE A 62 -1.22 -2.79 -23.59
CA PHE A 62 -0.16 -1.78 -23.66
C PHE A 62 -0.54 -0.50 -22.92
N ALA A 63 -1.75 0.03 -23.14
CA ALA A 63 -2.23 1.21 -22.43
C ALA A 63 -2.26 0.99 -20.90
N PHE A 64 -2.74 -0.18 -20.47
CA PHE A 64 -2.79 -0.55 -19.06
C PHE A 64 -1.40 -0.56 -18.42
N ILE A 65 -0.42 -1.24 -19.03
CA ILE A 65 0.93 -1.30 -18.47
C ILE A 65 1.63 0.06 -18.51
N CYS A 66 1.37 0.91 -19.52
CA CYS A 66 1.86 2.28 -19.55
C CYS A 66 1.33 3.10 -18.36
N VAL A 67 0.03 3.05 -18.09
CA VAL A 67 -0.56 3.74 -16.92
C VAL A 67 0.01 3.17 -15.62
N GLY A 68 0.18 1.85 -15.54
CA GLY A 68 0.84 1.18 -14.41
C GLY A 68 2.23 1.73 -14.13
N CYS A 69 3.09 1.74 -15.16
CA CYS A 69 4.49 2.17 -15.06
C CYS A 69 4.67 3.67 -14.79
N PHE A 70 3.89 4.53 -15.44
CA PHE A 70 4.08 5.97 -15.36
C PHE A 70 3.29 6.65 -14.23
N VAL A 71 2.18 6.04 -13.79
CA VAL A 71 1.28 6.67 -12.81
C VAL A 71 1.17 5.83 -11.55
N ILE A 72 0.74 4.58 -11.66
CA ILE A 72 0.33 3.78 -10.49
C ILE A 72 1.55 3.41 -9.62
N PHE A 73 2.56 2.74 -10.17
CA PHE A 73 3.70 2.30 -9.38
C PHE A 73 4.50 3.46 -8.76
N PRO A 74 4.82 4.55 -9.48
CA PRO A 74 5.49 5.69 -8.89
C PRO A 74 4.66 6.37 -7.78
N ALA A 75 3.34 6.51 -7.96
CA ALA A 75 2.47 7.11 -6.96
C ALA A 75 2.40 6.25 -5.69
N THR A 76 2.24 4.93 -5.81
CA THR A 76 2.23 4.02 -4.66
C THR A 76 3.55 4.06 -3.90
N LEU A 77 4.68 4.05 -4.59
CA LEU A 77 6.00 4.20 -3.96
C LEU A 77 6.12 5.55 -3.22
N ALA A 78 5.69 6.65 -3.85
CA ALA A 78 5.73 7.97 -3.24
C ALA A 78 4.90 8.04 -1.95
N ILE A 79 3.68 7.49 -1.94
CA ILE A 79 2.81 7.45 -0.75
C ILE A 79 3.48 6.63 0.38
N GLN A 80 4.06 5.48 0.05
CA GLN A 80 4.73 4.63 1.03
C GLN A 80 5.96 5.31 1.64
N THR A 81 6.79 5.96 0.83
CA THR A 81 7.97 6.70 1.30
C THR A 81 7.58 7.90 2.16
N GLU A 82 6.62 8.71 1.70
CA GLU A 82 6.09 9.86 2.44
C GLU A 82 5.56 9.45 3.81
N THR A 83 4.89 8.29 3.88
CA THR A 83 4.38 7.73 5.13
C THR A 83 5.51 7.32 6.06
N PHE A 84 6.51 6.62 5.53
CA PHE A 84 7.68 6.20 6.30
C PHE A 84 8.39 7.40 6.93
N SER A 85 8.60 8.46 6.16
CA SER A 85 9.22 9.71 6.64
C SER A 85 8.38 10.38 7.73
N GLU A 86 7.06 10.42 7.59
CA GLU A 86 6.16 10.96 8.64
C GLU A 86 6.29 10.18 9.95
N TYR A 87 6.34 8.84 9.90
CA TYR A 87 6.53 8.01 11.09
C TYR A 87 7.91 8.13 11.70
N LEU A 88 8.98 8.28 10.90
CA LEU A 88 10.33 8.51 11.42
C LEU A 88 10.44 9.84 12.17
N ILE A 89 9.93 10.93 11.58
CA ILE A 89 9.96 12.26 12.22
C ILE A 89 9.20 12.22 13.56
N LYS A 90 8.04 11.56 13.59
CA LYS A 90 7.27 11.36 14.83
C LYS A 90 8.01 10.50 15.85
N CYS A 91 8.68 9.43 15.40
CA CYS A 91 9.44 8.53 16.27
C CYS A 91 10.59 9.26 16.98
N PHE A 92 11.37 10.05 16.23
CA PHE A 92 12.47 10.84 16.79
C PHE A 92 12.02 12.15 17.44
N ARG A 93 10.71 12.41 17.52
CA ARG A 93 10.11 13.63 18.08
C ARG A 93 10.75 14.92 17.55
N ILE A 94 11.12 14.94 16.28
CA ILE A 94 11.76 16.11 15.65
C ILE A 94 10.69 17.18 15.51
N GLN A 95 10.70 18.16 16.42
CA GLN A 95 9.79 19.31 16.38
C GLN A 95 10.39 20.39 15.47
N ILE A 96 9.77 20.59 14.32
CA ILE A 96 10.10 21.67 13.40
C ILE A 96 8.91 22.62 13.42
N PHE A 97 9.14 23.85 13.91
CA PHE A 97 8.11 24.88 14.05
C PHE A 97 7.72 25.54 12.72
N ASP A 98 8.48 25.27 11.66
CA ASP A 98 8.31 25.84 10.34
C ASP A 98 7.85 24.77 9.34
N ASP A 99 6.62 24.88 8.87
CA ASP A 99 5.99 23.93 7.93
C ASP A 99 6.79 23.79 6.63
N ILE A 100 7.47 24.86 6.19
CA ILE A 100 8.29 24.85 4.98
C ILE A 100 9.52 23.95 5.20
N LYS A 101 10.20 24.10 6.34
CA LYS A 101 11.37 23.26 6.68
C LYS A 101 10.97 21.80 6.90
N LYS A 102 9.80 21.57 7.50
CA LYS A 102 9.25 20.22 7.67
C LYS A 102 8.98 19.57 6.32
N PHE A 103 8.41 20.31 5.36
CA PHE A 103 8.19 19.85 4.00
C PHE A 103 9.49 19.45 3.31
N TYR A 104 10.51 20.32 3.31
CA TYR A 104 11.80 20.02 2.68
C TYR A 104 12.54 18.87 3.36
N LEU A 105 12.50 18.77 4.70
CA LEU A 105 13.12 17.65 5.41
C LEU A 105 12.46 16.32 5.02
N LYS A 106 11.13 16.30 4.95
CA LYS A 106 10.38 15.10 4.55
C LYS A 106 10.77 14.69 3.14
N LYS A 107 10.79 15.64 2.20
CA LYS A 107 11.25 15.38 0.82
C LYS A 107 12.71 14.96 0.72
N LEU A 108 13.61 15.43 1.59
CA LEU A 108 15.00 14.98 1.63
C LEU A 108 15.13 13.54 2.15
N ILE A 109 14.36 13.16 3.18
CA ILE A 109 14.32 11.77 3.68
C ILE A 109 13.72 10.87 2.60
N ASP A 110 12.64 11.31 1.96
CA ASP A 110 12.00 10.60 0.86
C ASP A 110 12.96 10.40 -0.32
N PHE A 111 13.65 11.48 -0.71
CA PHE A 111 14.63 11.47 -1.80
C PHE A 111 15.86 10.64 -1.44
N SER A 112 16.31 10.58 -0.19
CA SER A 112 17.42 9.70 0.24
C SER A 112 17.06 8.21 0.10
N LEU A 113 15.80 7.85 0.36
CA LEU A 113 15.29 6.49 0.19
C LEU A 113 15.05 6.14 -1.29
N LEU A 114 14.55 7.10 -2.08
CA LEU A 114 14.33 6.95 -3.52
C LEU A 114 15.61 7.06 -4.35
N CYS A 115 16.64 7.81 -3.92
CA CYS A 115 17.90 7.98 -4.65
C CYS A 115 18.76 6.72 -4.70
N LYS A 116 18.58 5.78 -3.78
CA LYS A 116 19.15 4.43 -3.96
C LYS A 116 18.56 3.72 -5.19
N LEU A 117 17.35 4.07 -5.61
CA LEU A 117 16.66 3.58 -6.80
C LEU A 117 16.93 4.47 -8.05
N TYR A 118 17.00 5.80 -7.89
CA TYR A 118 17.28 6.74 -8.99
C TYR A 118 18.76 6.72 -9.42
N TYR A 119 19.72 6.60 -8.50
CA TYR A 119 21.15 6.39 -8.84
C TYR A 119 21.37 5.04 -9.57
N PHE A 120 20.51 4.06 -9.34
CA PHE A 120 20.48 2.77 -10.05
C PHE A 120 19.91 2.88 -11.49
N ILE A 121 18.98 3.81 -11.74
CA ILE A 121 18.38 4.02 -13.08
C ILE A 121 19.18 5.04 -13.91
N TYR A 122 19.61 6.15 -13.30
CA TYR A 122 20.27 7.27 -14.00
C TYR A 122 21.71 6.98 -14.42
N LEU A 123 22.37 6.01 -13.77
CA LEU A 123 23.75 5.61 -14.08
C LEU A 123 23.83 4.46 -15.10
N ASN A 124 22.82 4.36 -15.98
CA ASN A 124 22.85 3.51 -17.19
C ASN A 124 23.41 4.23 -18.43
N PHE A 125 23.98 5.42 -18.27
CA PHE A 125 24.81 6.04 -19.31
C PHE A 125 26.22 6.28 -18.77
N SER A 126 27.18 5.54 -19.33
CA SER A 126 28.63 5.62 -19.08
C SER A 126 29.15 4.93 -17.81
N GLU A 127 29.61 3.68 -17.97
CA GLU A 127 30.91 3.13 -17.50
C GLU A 127 30.79 1.61 -17.23
N GLN A 128 31.61 0.82 -17.91
CA GLN A 128 31.57 -0.66 -17.91
C GLN A 128 31.94 -1.29 -16.55
N LYS A 129 32.54 -0.54 -15.61
CA LYS A 129 32.99 -1.04 -14.30
C LYS A 129 31.86 -1.35 -13.30
N ILE A 130 30.64 -0.87 -13.53
CA ILE A 130 29.52 -1.01 -12.57
C ILE A 130 28.69 -2.29 -12.78
N ARG A 131 28.89 -3.01 -13.89
CA ARG A 131 28.19 -4.29 -14.16
C ARG A 131 28.62 -5.43 -13.21
N LEU A 132 29.89 -5.47 -12.81
CA LEU A 132 30.39 -6.51 -11.88
C LEU A 132 29.90 -6.26 -10.44
N LEU A 133 29.83 -4.98 -10.03
CA LEU A 133 29.30 -4.59 -8.73
C LEU A 133 27.78 -4.78 -8.65
N MET A 134 27.06 -4.62 -9.78
CA MET A 134 25.62 -4.95 -9.89
C MET A 134 25.34 -6.45 -9.85
N MET A 135 26.14 -7.30 -10.51
CA MET A 135 25.97 -8.76 -10.41
C MET A 135 26.25 -9.28 -8.99
N LEU A 136 27.25 -8.72 -8.30
CA LEU A 136 27.54 -9.07 -6.90
C LEU A 136 26.52 -8.48 -5.90
N ASN A 137 25.98 -7.28 -6.16
CA ASN A 137 24.90 -6.73 -5.35
C ASN A 137 23.56 -7.45 -5.60
N PHE A 138 23.22 -7.86 -6.82
CA PHE A 138 21.96 -8.60 -7.05
C PHE A 138 21.91 -9.94 -6.30
N PHE A 139 23.07 -10.61 -6.16
CA PHE A 139 23.18 -11.86 -5.41
C PHE A 139 23.18 -11.67 -3.89
N SER A 140 23.75 -10.58 -3.37
CA SER A 140 23.71 -10.25 -1.93
C SER A 140 22.38 -9.60 -1.49
N LEU A 141 21.72 -8.86 -2.38
CA LEU A 141 20.47 -8.14 -2.09
C LEU A 141 19.26 -9.06 -1.98
N LYS A 142 19.14 -10.13 -2.78
CA LYS A 142 17.98 -11.04 -2.62
C LYS A 142 17.90 -11.62 -1.21
N ILE A 143 19.02 -12.03 -0.63
CA ILE A 143 19.07 -12.57 0.72
C ILE A 143 18.81 -11.46 1.73
N PHE A 144 19.53 -10.33 1.68
CA PHE A 144 19.33 -9.26 2.65
C PHE A 144 17.93 -8.63 2.59
N VAL A 145 17.44 -8.30 1.39
CA VAL A 145 16.13 -7.70 1.16
C VAL A 145 15.00 -8.65 1.52
N SER A 146 15.07 -9.92 1.13
CA SER A 146 14.02 -10.89 1.52
C SER A 146 13.98 -11.11 3.03
N ARG A 147 15.14 -11.20 3.69
CA ARG A 147 15.22 -11.33 5.16
C ARG A 147 14.66 -10.09 5.85
N PHE A 148 15.01 -8.89 5.38
CA PHE A 148 14.45 -7.65 5.88
C PHE A 148 12.93 -7.58 5.67
N GLN A 149 12.44 -7.97 4.48
CA GLN A 149 11.01 -8.01 4.17
C GLN A 149 10.24 -8.98 5.06
N ILE A 150 10.82 -10.13 5.40
CA ILE A 150 10.25 -11.10 6.34
C ILE A 150 10.15 -10.46 7.73
N VAL A 151 11.23 -9.87 8.24
CA VAL A 151 11.24 -9.18 9.54
C VAL A 151 10.21 -8.05 9.58
N ALA A 152 10.15 -7.22 8.53
CA ALA A 152 9.19 -6.14 8.41
C ALA A 152 7.73 -6.65 8.37
N SER A 153 7.49 -7.80 7.73
CA SER A 153 6.17 -8.44 7.72
C SER A 153 5.76 -8.92 9.11
N PHE A 154 6.66 -9.59 9.85
CA PHE A 154 6.39 -9.97 11.24
C PHE A 154 6.15 -8.75 12.13
N ALA A 155 6.95 -7.69 11.97
CA ALA A 155 6.76 -6.45 12.71
C ALA A 155 5.37 -5.84 12.44
N LYS A 156 4.92 -5.78 11.17
CA LYS A 156 3.57 -5.29 10.83
C LYS A 156 2.45 -6.09 11.50
N ILE A 157 2.58 -7.42 11.53
CA ILE A 157 1.60 -8.31 12.18
C ILE A 157 1.57 -8.05 13.69
N ILE A 158 2.74 -8.02 14.34
CA ILE A 158 2.86 -7.77 15.78
C ILE A 158 2.29 -6.40 16.15
N THR A 159 2.65 -5.34 15.42
CA THR A 159 2.11 -4.00 15.65
C THR A 159 0.59 -3.97 15.52
N THR A 160 0.04 -4.65 14.52
CA THR A 160 -1.42 -4.73 14.33
C THR A 160 -2.10 -5.48 15.48
N ALA A 161 -1.51 -6.60 15.94
CA ALA A 161 -2.02 -7.35 17.08
C ALA A 161 -2.00 -6.49 18.37
N ILE A 162 -0.93 -5.73 18.62
CA ILE A 162 -0.83 -4.82 19.76
C ILE A 162 -1.95 -3.76 19.71
N VAL A 163 -2.21 -3.17 18.54
CA VAL A 163 -3.28 -2.16 18.38
C VAL A 163 -4.65 -2.76 18.69
N ILE A 164 -4.94 -3.97 18.19
CA ILE A 164 -6.22 -4.66 18.42
C ILE A 164 -6.38 -4.99 19.91
N CYS A 165 -5.39 -5.63 20.54
CA CYS A 165 -5.43 -6.00 21.95
C CYS A 165 -5.57 -4.77 22.86
N THR A 166 -4.85 -3.70 22.55
CA THR A 166 -4.95 -2.43 23.29
C THR A 166 -6.36 -1.85 23.16
N GLY A 167 -6.94 -1.84 21.95
CA GLY A 167 -8.31 -1.39 21.73
C GLY A 167 -9.34 -2.15 22.58
N PHE A 168 -9.28 -3.48 22.57
CA PHE A 168 -10.15 -4.31 23.41
C PHE A 168 -9.92 -4.06 24.91
N TYR A 169 -8.68 -3.85 25.34
CA TYR A 169 -8.38 -3.54 26.73
C TYR A 169 -9.07 -2.25 27.20
N PHE A 170 -9.01 -1.19 26.41
CA PHE A 170 -9.66 0.09 26.72
C PHE A 170 -11.19 -0.01 26.76
N ILE A 171 -11.79 -0.81 25.88
CA ILE A 171 -13.25 -1.00 25.84
C ILE A 171 -13.72 -1.83 27.03
N ILE A 172 -13.09 -2.98 27.29
CA ILE A 172 -13.58 -3.98 28.26
C ILE A 172 -13.21 -3.61 29.69
N PHE A 173 -11.95 -3.21 29.93
CA PHE A 173 -11.45 -3.01 31.30
C PHE A 173 -11.55 -1.57 31.77
N LYS A 174 -11.37 -0.60 30.87
CA LYS A 174 -11.47 0.83 31.22
C LYS A 174 -12.85 1.43 30.97
N GLY A 175 -13.68 0.80 30.15
CA GLY A 175 -15.01 1.32 29.79
C GLY A 175 -14.97 2.63 29.00
N GLU A 176 -13.87 2.94 28.31
CA GLU A 176 -13.72 4.18 27.53
C GLU A 176 -14.50 4.09 26.19
N ILE A 177 -15.84 4.14 26.28
CA ILE A 177 -16.75 4.01 25.12
C ILE A 177 -17.30 5.35 24.60
N GLN A 178 -16.72 6.48 25.01
CA GLN A 178 -17.20 7.83 24.64
C GLN A 178 -17.28 8.01 23.12
N ASN A 179 -16.30 7.48 22.38
CA ASN A 179 -16.27 7.53 20.91
C ASN A 179 -17.32 6.63 20.23
N LEU A 180 -18.00 5.75 20.99
CA LEU A 180 -18.98 4.78 20.50
C LEU A 180 -20.42 5.10 20.91
N GLN A 181 -20.66 6.14 21.71
CA GLN A 181 -22.03 6.49 22.13
C GLN A 181 -22.84 7.13 20.98
N ASN A 182 -22.20 8.03 20.23
CA ASN A 182 -22.83 8.77 19.14
C ASN A 182 -22.12 8.50 17.79
N ILE A 183 -22.09 7.23 17.38
CA ILE A 183 -21.30 6.81 16.21
C ILE A 183 -21.70 7.49 14.90
N MET A 184 -22.96 7.91 14.73
CA MET A 184 -23.46 8.53 13.50
C MET A 184 -23.54 10.08 13.57
N ASP A 185 -23.11 10.70 14.66
CA ASP A 185 -23.14 12.16 14.76
C ASP A 185 -22.16 12.80 13.77
N GLY A 186 -22.58 13.90 13.14
CA GLY A 186 -21.75 14.65 12.20
C GLY A 186 -21.53 14.00 10.83
N THR A 187 -22.29 12.93 10.52
CA THR A 187 -22.15 12.15 9.27
C THR A 187 -22.26 13.03 8.02
N GLN A 188 -21.25 12.96 7.16
CA GLN A 188 -21.24 13.58 5.85
C GLN A 188 -21.60 12.55 4.77
N VAL A 189 -22.80 12.67 4.21
CA VAL A 189 -23.34 11.73 3.20
C VAL A 189 -23.20 12.26 1.77
N ARG A 190 -22.41 13.33 1.56
CA ARG A 190 -22.23 13.88 0.21
C ARG A 190 -21.52 12.83 -0.67
N PRO A 191 -22.02 12.57 -1.89
CA PRO A 191 -21.45 11.52 -2.75
C PRO A 191 -19.94 11.63 -2.96
N GLY A 192 -19.42 12.84 -3.14
CA GLY A 192 -17.97 13.06 -3.32
C GLY A 192 -17.13 12.62 -2.12
N HIS A 193 -17.59 12.89 -0.88
CA HIS A 193 -16.88 12.48 0.34
C HIS A 193 -16.93 10.96 0.53
N ILE A 194 -18.08 10.34 0.25
CA ILE A 194 -18.23 8.88 0.32
C ILE A 194 -17.30 8.20 -0.69
N ILE A 195 -17.26 8.68 -1.93
CA ILE A 195 -16.39 8.12 -2.98
C ILE A 195 -14.91 8.27 -2.61
N ALA A 196 -14.50 9.44 -2.11
CA ALA A 196 -13.12 9.66 -1.65
C ALA A 196 -12.74 8.73 -0.48
N ALA A 197 -13.66 8.52 0.45
CA ALA A 197 -13.47 7.58 1.56
C ALA A 197 -13.39 6.11 1.08
N LEU A 198 -14.19 5.73 0.08
CA LEU A 198 -14.11 4.41 -0.55
C LEU A 198 -12.76 4.20 -1.23
N PHE A 199 -12.24 5.18 -1.97
CA PHE A 199 -10.90 5.09 -2.58
C PHE A 199 -9.79 4.93 -1.53
N ALA A 200 -9.85 5.69 -0.43
CA ALA A 200 -8.91 5.56 0.67
C ALA A 200 -9.00 4.18 1.37
N GLY A 201 -10.22 3.64 1.50
CA GLY A 201 -10.44 2.30 2.02
C GLY A 201 -9.91 1.22 1.08
N LEU A 202 -10.19 1.29 -0.22
CA LEU A 202 -9.70 0.35 -1.23
C LEU A 202 -8.17 0.33 -1.32
N PHE A 203 -7.51 1.49 -1.22
CA PHE A 203 -6.05 1.56 -1.14
C PHE A 203 -5.47 0.76 0.03
N SER A 204 -6.23 0.58 1.11
CA SER A 204 -5.78 -0.22 2.27
C SER A 204 -5.80 -1.71 2.04
N TYR A 205 -6.64 -2.16 1.10
CA TYR A 205 -6.81 -3.56 0.73
C TYR A 205 -6.04 -3.92 -0.54
N ASP A 206 -5.23 -3.01 -1.07
CA ASP A 206 -4.40 -3.23 -2.26
C ASP A 206 -3.50 -4.48 -2.12
N GLY A 207 -3.33 -5.21 -3.23
CA GLY A 207 -2.52 -6.42 -3.31
C GLY A 207 -3.27 -7.76 -3.35
N TRP A 208 -4.60 -7.74 -3.49
CA TRP A 208 -5.43 -8.95 -3.63
C TRP A 208 -5.23 -9.69 -4.97
N ASP A 209 -4.65 -9.02 -5.95
CA ASP A 209 -4.33 -9.47 -7.31
C ASP A 209 -2.93 -10.14 -7.43
N VAL A 210 -2.06 -9.97 -6.41
CA VAL A 210 -0.65 -10.38 -6.46
C VAL A 210 -0.46 -11.89 -6.67
N LEU A 211 -1.38 -12.72 -6.17
CA LEU A 211 -1.32 -14.18 -6.33
C LEU A 211 -1.32 -14.61 -7.80
N ASN A 212 -1.98 -13.83 -8.65
CA ASN A 212 -2.11 -14.15 -10.07
C ASN A 212 -0.79 -14.04 -10.83
N PHE A 213 0.19 -13.28 -10.33
CA PHE A 213 1.52 -13.19 -10.92
C PHE A 213 2.33 -14.49 -10.76
N GLY A 214 2.01 -15.31 -9.76
CA GLY A 214 2.65 -16.60 -9.48
C GLY A 214 1.77 -17.81 -9.80
N THR A 215 0.70 -17.63 -10.58
CA THR A 215 -0.27 -18.73 -10.86
C THR A 215 0.35 -19.94 -11.54
N GLU A 216 1.42 -19.76 -12.32
CA GLU A 216 2.16 -20.87 -12.96
C GLU A 216 2.89 -21.76 -11.93
N GLU A 217 3.17 -21.26 -10.73
CA GLU A 217 3.88 -21.98 -9.67
C GLU A 217 2.92 -22.77 -8.75
N ILE A 218 1.61 -22.63 -8.94
CA ILE A 218 0.61 -23.32 -8.12
C ILE A 218 0.43 -24.76 -8.62
N GLU A 219 0.87 -25.73 -7.82
CA GLU A 219 0.88 -27.15 -8.17
C GLU A 219 -0.54 -27.74 -8.37
N LYS A 220 -1.54 -27.26 -7.61
CA LYS A 220 -2.96 -27.67 -7.70
C LYS A 220 -3.92 -26.48 -7.59
N PRO A 221 -4.18 -25.78 -8.71
CA PRO A 221 -4.98 -24.56 -8.70
C PRO A 221 -6.50 -24.79 -8.86
N LYS A 222 -6.97 -26.04 -8.99
CA LYS A 222 -8.40 -26.41 -9.09
C LYS A 222 -8.82 -27.25 -7.90
#